data_AF-A0A925K529-F1
#
_entry.id   AF-A0A925K529-F1
#
_cell.length_a   1.000
_cell.length_b   1.000
_cell.length_c   1.000
_cell.angle_alpha   90.00
_cell.angle_beta   90.00
_cell.angle_gamma   90.00
#
_symmetry.space_group_name_H-M   'P 1'
#
loop_
_entity.id
_entity.type
_entity.pdbx_description
1 polymer ?
#
loop_
_entity_poly.entity_id
_entity_poly.type
_entity_poly.pdbx_seq_one_letter_code
_entity_poly.pdbx_strand_id
1 'polypeptide(L)'
;MKGKNTIIILLTITSLCISKGLIAQNDPEFPKGFVMHAKLHNGLITNFHQGVDLYTGGLQVIPQFGIIPQKLRAGIIVGGFYANKRWDAQFGPTISVKLKTFNAGPFGSAANLHLTADHIWGTDKQKLAGGGVHVDLLNKLVLGLTAHRDYEYNTWWLQTALGIRISKIKKTREPFNE
;
A
#
# COMPACT_ATOMS: atom_id res chain seq x y z
N MET A 1 24.68 -28.77 -20.66
CA MET A 1 24.00 -27.57 -21.21
C MET A 1 22.47 -27.75 -21.26
N LYS A 2 21.75 -27.75 -20.12
CA LYS A 2 20.29 -27.99 -20.04
C LYS A 2 19.46 -26.83 -19.45
N GLY A 3 20.06 -25.68 -19.15
CA GLY A 3 19.40 -24.60 -18.40
C GLY A 3 18.78 -23.45 -19.20
N LYS A 4 19.04 -23.35 -20.52
CA LYS A 4 18.63 -22.17 -21.31
C LYS A 4 17.17 -22.22 -21.81
N ASN A 5 16.60 -23.40 -22.03
CA ASN A 5 15.26 -23.51 -22.61
C ASN A 5 14.14 -23.29 -21.57
N THR A 6 14.38 -23.56 -20.29
CA THR A 6 13.38 -23.38 -19.23
C THR A 6 13.12 -21.90 -18.93
N ILE A 7 14.14 -21.04 -19.05
CA ILE A 7 14.02 -19.60 -18.82
C ILE A 7 13.17 -18.93 -19.90
N ILE A 8 13.31 -19.37 -21.16
CA ILE A 8 12.55 -18.82 -22.29
C ILE A 8 11.06 -19.14 -22.12
N ILE A 9 10.71 -20.37 -21.76
CA ILE A 9 9.30 -20.78 -21.57
C ILE A 9 8.63 -19.98 -20.43
N LEU A 10 9.34 -19.73 -19.33
CA LEU A 10 8.80 -18.96 -18.21
C LEU A 10 8.52 -17.49 -18.62
N LEU A 11 9.42 -16.87 -19.40
CA LEU A 11 9.25 -15.52 -19.95
C LEU A 11 8.10 -15.43 -20.95
N THR A 12 7.89 -16.43 -21.80
CA THR A 12 6.79 -16.44 -22.78
C THR A 12 5.42 -16.56 -22.10
N ILE A 13 5.32 -17.37 -21.02
CA ILE A 13 4.08 -17.51 -20.25
C ILE A 13 3.76 -16.22 -19.48
N THR A 14 4.77 -15.50 -18.96
CA THR A 14 4.53 -14.19 -18.31
C THR A 14 4.06 -13.13 -19.31
N SER A 15 4.55 -13.18 -20.55
CA SER A 15 4.16 -12.22 -21.59
C SER A 15 2.73 -12.45 -22.13
N LEU A 16 2.23 -13.69 -22.14
CA LEU A 16 0.90 -14.00 -22.70
C LEU A 16 -0.27 -13.66 -21.75
N CYS A 17 -0.01 -13.50 -20.44
CA CYS A 17 -1.05 -13.12 -19.47
C CYS A 17 -1.36 -11.62 -19.44
N ILE A 18 -0.57 -10.76 -20.11
CA ILE A 18 -0.66 -9.30 -19.98
C ILE A 18 -1.56 -8.66 -21.06
N SER A 19 -1.92 -9.39 -22.11
CA SER A 19 -2.59 -8.84 -23.30
C SER A 19 -4.12 -8.83 -23.27
N LYS A 20 -4.77 -9.10 -22.12
CA LYS A 20 -6.21 -8.85 -22.01
C LYS A 20 -6.46 -7.34 -22.02
N GLY A 21 -7.10 -6.87 -23.09
CA GLY A 21 -7.42 -5.48 -23.37
C GLY A 21 -7.91 -4.75 -22.12
N LEU A 22 -7.12 -3.75 -21.70
CA LEU A 22 -7.49 -2.80 -20.67
C LEU A 22 -8.57 -1.89 -21.24
N ILE A 23 -9.83 -2.29 -21.13
CA ILE A 23 -10.90 -1.30 -21.05
C ILE A 23 -10.57 -0.49 -19.81
N ALA A 24 -10.19 0.77 -20.00
CA ALA A 24 -9.93 1.72 -18.93
C ALA A 24 -11.24 1.95 -18.19
N GLN A 25 -11.59 1.04 -17.27
CA GLN A 25 -12.70 1.19 -16.37
C GLN A 25 -12.40 2.45 -15.56
N ASN A 26 -13.26 3.46 -15.61
CA ASN A 26 -13.01 4.72 -14.91
C ASN A 26 -13.13 4.46 -13.40
N ASP A 27 -12.07 3.95 -12.77
CA ASP A 27 -12.02 3.51 -11.38
C ASP A 27 -11.60 4.69 -10.50
N PRO A 28 -12.54 5.32 -9.78
CA PRO A 28 -12.25 6.50 -8.98
C PRO A 28 -11.31 6.19 -7.81
N GLU A 29 -11.32 4.95 -7.31
CA GLU A 29 -10.63 4.51 -6.09
C GLU A 29 -9.12 4.30 -6.31
N PHE A 30 -8.67 4.10 -7.56
CA PHE A 30 -7.24 3.99 -7.91
C PHE A 30 -6.90 4.94 -9.07
N PRO A 31 -6.94 6.26 -8.83
CA PRO A 31 -6.91 7.25 -9.88
C PRO A 31 -5.54 7.30 -10.55
N LYS A 32 -5.53 7.76 -11.81
CA LYS A 32 -4.29 8.17 -12.47
C LYS A 32 -3.74 9.44 -11.79
N GLY A 33 -2.44 9.46 -11.51
CA GLY A 33 -1.74 10.64 -10.98
C GLY A 33 -1.48 10.59 -9.48
N PHE A 34 -1.39 11.77 -8.87
CA PHE A 34 -0.99 11.94 -7.48
C PHE A 34 -2.13 11.65 -6.50
N VAL A 35 -1.82 10.90 -5.45
CA VAL A 35 -2.70 10.64 -4.31
C VAL A 35 -1.89 10.80 -3.04
N MET A 36 -2.51 11.34 -2.00
CA MET A 36 -1.90 11.48 -0.68
C MET A 36 -2.87 11.00 0.39
N HIS A 37 -2.38 10.12 1.25
CA HIS A 37 -3.10 9.59 2.40
C HIS A 37 -2.43 10.05 3.69
N ALA A 38 -3.21 10.41 4.71
CA ALA A 38 -2.78 10.42 6.09
C ALA A 38 -3.27 9.13 6.75
N LYS A 39 -2.39 8.40 7.46
CA LYS A 39 -2.64 7.06 7.99
C LYS A 39 -2.28 7.01 9.46
N LEU A 40 -3.27 6.74 10.30
CA LEU A 40 -3.07 6.28 11.67
C LEU A 40 -2.79 4.78 11.62
N HIS A 41 -1.71 4.35 12.27
CA HIS A 41 -1.38 2.93 12.39
C HIS A 41 -1.11 2.59 13.84
N ASN A 42 -1.39 1.34 14.21
CA ASN A 42 -1.15 0.82 15.54
C ASN A 42 -0.94 -0.69 15.45
N GLY A 43 -0.24 -1.27 16.41
CA GLY A 43 0.09 -2.68 16.32
C GLY A 43 1.03 -3.20 17.39
N LEU A 44 1.53 -4.41 17.15
CA LEU A 44 2.41 -5.13 18.05
C LEU A 44 3.79 -5.31 17.41
N ILE A 45 4.82 -5.21 18.26
CA ILE A 45 6.20 -5.56 17.95
C ILE A 45 6.52 -6.82 18.77
N THR A 46 6.75 -7.92 18.07
CA THR A 46 6.92 -9.25 18.69
C THR A 46 8.09 -10.01 18.09
N ASN A 47 8.72 -10.90 18.86
CA ASN A 47 9.70 -11.85 18.35
C ASN A 47 9.12 -13.28 18.22
N PHE A 48 7.84 -13.49 18.58
CA PHE A 48 7.12 -14.78 18.64
C PHE A 48 7.72 -15.89 19.52
N HIS A 49 8.86 -15.67 20.16
CA HIS A 49 9.60 -16.73 20.86
C HIS A 49 9.79 -16.45 22.36
N GLN A 50 9.80 -15.20 22.82
CA GLN A 50 10.06 -14.86 24.23
C GLN A 50 9.42 -13.52 24.65
N GLY A 51 8.47 -13.57 25.59
CA GLY A 51 8.10 -12.42 26.45
C GLY A 51 7.26 -11.30 25.84
N VAL A 52 6.97 -10.29 26.68
CA VAL A 52 5.97 -9.21 26.50
C VAL A 52 6.10 -8.48 25.16
N ASP A 53 5.04 -8.54 24.35
CA ASP A 53 4.92 -7.78 23.11
C ASP A 53 4.87 -6.26 23.40
N LEU A 54 5.58 -5.47 22.61
CA LEU A 54 5.50 -4.02 22.69
C LEU A 54 4.38 -3.51 21.78
N TYR A 55 3.55 -2.61 22.31
CA TYR A 55 2.57 -1.91 21.50
C TYR A 55 3.18 -0.66 20.85
N THR A 56 2.83 -0.42 19.60
CA THR A 56 3.26 0.76 18.83
C THR A 56 2.06 1.45 18.21
N GLY A 57 2.11 2.78 18.09
CA GLY A 57 1.09 3.58 17.42
C GLY A 57 1.71 4.83 16.79
N GLY A 58 1.24 5.23 15.62
CA GLY A 58 1.87 6.32 14.88
C GLY A 58 1.01 6.90 13.77
N LEU A 59 1.54 7.97 13.18
CA LEU A 59 0.93 8.70 12.08
C LEU A 59 1.90 8.71 10.89
N GLN A 60 1.38 8.48 9.70
CA GLN A 60 2.13 8.49 8.45
C GLN A 60 1.40 9.33 7.41
N VAL A 61 2.17 9.96 6.53
CA VAL A 61 1.71 10.56 5.29
C VAL A 61 2.34 9.79 4.13
N ILE A 62 1.51 9.43 3.15
CA ILE A 62 1.88 8.53 2.07
C ILE A 62 1.54 9.19 0.73
N PRO A 63 2.40 10.07 0.20
CA PRO A 63 2.29 10.56 -1.15
C PRO A 63 2.66 9.45 -2.14
N GLN A 64 1.76 9.20 -3.09
CA GLN A 64 1.91 8.17 -4.12
C GLN A 64 1.53 8.71 -5.49
N PHE A 65 2.10 8.11 -6.52
CA PHE A 65 1.79 8.38 -7.91
C PHE A 65 1.42 7.09 -8.63
N GLY A 66 0.34 7.13 -9.41
CA GLY A 66 -0.05 6.01 -10.28
C GLY A 66 0.93 5.83 -11.44
N ILE A 67 1.80 4.82 -11.34
CA ILE A 67 2.80 4.47 -12.38
C ILE A 67 2.11 3.75 -13.54
N ILE A 68 1.29 2.75 -13.24
CA ILE A 68 0.40 2.12 -14.21
C ILE A 68 -1.02 2.51 -13.82
N PRO A 69 -1.73 3.30 -14.65
CA PRO A 69 -3.07 3.78 -14.33
C PRO A 69 -3.95 2.64 -13.84
N GLN A 70 -4.61 2.85 -12.69
CA GLN A 70 -5.56 1.92 -12.09
C GLN A 70 -5.01 0.54 -11.72
N LYS A 71 -3.69 0.34 -11.69
CA LYS A 71 -3.06 -0.94 -11.34
C LYS A 71 -1.92 -0.82 -10.34
N LEU A 72 -1.04 0.15 -10.54
CA LEU A 72 0.20 0.27 -9.78
C LEU A 72 0.41 1.70 -9.30
N ARG A 73 0.60 1.87 -7.99
CA ARG A 73 1.08 3.10 -7.35
C ARG A 73 2.48 2.88 -6.82
N ALA A 74 3.31 3.90 -6.89
CA ALA A 74 4.58 3.95 -6.17
C ALA A 74 4.67 5.28 -5.44
N GLY A 75 5.35 5.31 -4.31
CA GLY A 75 5.45 6.51 -3.50
C GLY A 75 6.44 6.35 -2.36
N ILE A 76 6.29 7.24 -1.39
CA ILE A 76 7.07 7.21 -0.16
C ILE A 76 6.14 7.24 1.04
N ILE A 77 6.60 6.66 2.14
CA ILE A 77 6.02 6.77 3.47
C ILE A 77 6.89 7.74 4.24
N VAL A 78 6.28 8.67 4.97
CA VAL A 78 6.96 9.53 5.95
C VAL A 78 6.06 9.59 7.17
N GLY A 79 6.59 9.36 8.37
CA GLY A 79 5.78 9.40 9.57
C GLY A 79 6.58 9.31 10.85
N GLY A 80 5.86 9.26 11.96
CA GLY A 80 6.42 9.01 13.28
C GLY A 80 5.55 8.06 14.06
N PHE A 81 6.17 7.34 14.99
CA PHE A 81 5.49 6.40 15.85
C PHE A 81 5.99 6.55 17.28
N TYR A 82 5.15 6.13 18.21
CA TYR A 82 5.45 6.03 19.62
C TYR A 82 5.51 4.56 20.01
N ALA A 83 6.67 4.13 20.50
CA ALA A 83 6.90 2.79 21.01
C ALA A 83 7.89 2.86 22.18
N ASN A 84 7.74 1.96 23.16
CA ASN A 84 8.66 1.88 24.30
C ASN A 84 8.94 3.24 24.99
N LYS A 85 7.89 4.04 25.18
CA LYS A 85 7.95 5.39 25.78
C LYS A 85 8.76 6.43 25.01
N ARG A 86 9.01 6.21 23.73
CA ARG A 86 9.80 7.11 22.87
C ARG A 86 9.08 7.41 21.56
N TRP A 87 9.29 8.62 21.07
CA TRP A 87 8.89 9.04 19.74
C TRP A 87 10.04 8.84 18.77
N ASP A 88 9.72 8.20 17.66
CA ASP A 88 10.65 7.85 16.61
C ASP A 88 10.07 8.24 15.25
N ALA A 89 10.94 8.46 14.27
CA ALA A 89 10.56 8.86 12.92
C ALA A 89 10.89 7.74 11.95
N GLN A 90 10.13 7.65 10.87
CA GLN A 90 10.33 6.65 9.83
C GLN A 90 10.03 7.19 8.44
N PHE A 91 10.76 6.70 7.44
CA PHE A 91 10.53 7.01 6.04
C PHE A 91 10.95 5.86 5.13
N GLY A 92 10.41 5.79 3.92
CA GLY A 92 10.91 4.84 2.92
C GLY A 92 9.99 4.64 1.73
N PRO A 93 10.43 3.93 0.68
CA PRO A 93 9.60 3.65 -0.48
C PRO A 93 8.43 2.71 -0.18
N THR A 94 7.36 2.88 -0.95
CA THR A 94 6.21 1.98 -0.97
C THR A 94 5.73 1.76 -2.40
N ILE A 95 5.29 0.55 -2.69
CA ILE A 95 4.62 0.19 -3.93
C ILE A 95 3.27 -0.44 -3.58
N SER A 96 2.22 -0.09 -4.33
CA SER A 96 0.88 -0.64 -4.14
C SER A 96 0.32 -1.20 -5.44
N VAL A 97 -0.13 -2.44 -5.43
CA VAL A 97 -0.71 -3.15 -6.58
C VAL A 97 -2.18 -3.42 -6.32
N LYS A 98 -3.05 -2.91 -7.20
CA LYS A 98 -4.49 -3.20 -7.14
C LYS A 98 -4.75 -4.65 -7.49
N LEU A 99 -5.47 -5.35 -6.63
CA LEU A 99 -5.90 -6.73 -6.84
C LEU A 99 -7.32 -6.80 -7.41
N LYS A 100 -8.26 -6.07 -6.79
CA LYS A 100 -9.67 -6.20 -7.10
C LYS A 100 -10.43 -4.90 -6.85
N THR A 101 -11.37 -4.62 -7.74
CA THR A 101 -12.35 -3.54 -7.61
C THR A 101 -13.70 -4.13 -7.27
N PHE A 102 -14.35 -3.58 -6.25
CA PHE A 102 -15.72 -3.93 -5.86
C PHE A 102 -16.65 -2.83 -6.38
N ASN A 103 -17.47 -3.18 -7.38
CA ASN A 103 -18.35 -2.23 -8.05
C ASN A 103 -19.63 -1.98 -7.23
N ALA A 104 -20.10 -0.74 -7.24
CA ALA A 104 -21.35 -0.28 -6.62
C ALA A 104 -22.49 -0.11 -7.63
N GLY A 105 -22.44 -0.82 -8.76
CA GLY A 105 -23.39 -0.65 -9.87
C GLY A 105 -23.25 0.73 -10.53
N PRO A 106 -24.32 1.52 -10.67
CA PRO A 106 -24.30 2.80 -11.40
C PRO A 106 -23.46 3.89 -10.73
N PHE A 107 -23.10 3.73 -9.46
CA PHE A 107 -22.33 4.70 -8.68
C PHE A 107 -20.80 4.54 -8.82
N GLY A 108 -20.33 3.61 -9.66
CA GLY A 108 -18.89 3.37 -9.88
C GLY A 108 -18.32 2.28 -8.97
N SER A 109 -17.16 2.54 -8.35
CA SER A 109 -16.50 1.61 -7.41
C SER A 109 -16.84 1.98 -5.96
N ALA A 110 -17.15 0.98 -5.15
CA ALA A 110 -17.33 1.15 -3.70
C ALA A 110 -16.01 0.95 -2.93
N ALA A 111 -15.18 0.02 -3.41
CA ALA A 111 -13.97 -0.36 -2.71
C ALA A 111 -12.90 -0.93 -3.65
N ASN A 112 -11.63 -0.80 -3.28
CA ASN A 112 -10.51 -1.42 -3.95
C ASN A 112 -9.61 -2.18 -2.98
N LEU A 113 -9.42 -3.47 -3.24
CA LEU A 113 -8.41 -4.28 -2.58
C LEU A 113 -7.06 -4.09 -3.28
N HIS A 114 -6.03 -3.81 -2.51
CA HIS A 114 -4.66 -3.71 -3.02
C HIS A 114 -3.64 -4.31 -2.05
N LEU A 115 -2.52 -4.76 -2.60
CA LEU A 115 -1.34 -5.18 -1.85
C LEU A 115 -0.33 -4.03 -1.79
N THR A 116 0.42 -3.99 -0.71
CA THR A 116 1.55 -3.07 -0.53
C THR A 116 2.83 -3.83 -0.26
N ALA A 117 3.94 -3.26 -0.71
CA ALA A 117 5.28 -3.68 -0.36
C ALA A 117 6.09 -2.43 0.01
N ASP A 118 6.73 -2.47 1.17
CA ASP A 118 7.39 -1.34 1.79
C ASP A 118 8.79 -1.72 2.26
N HIS A 119 9.69 -0.75 2.17
CA HIS A 119 10.98 -0.78 2.84
C HIS A 119 11.14 0.53 3.59
N ILE A 120 11.21 0.48 4.92
CA ILE A 120 11.11 1.64 5.79
C ILE A 120 12.36 1.68 6.68
N TRP A 121 12.99 2.85 6.73
CA TRP A 121 14.07 3.16 7.65
C TRP A 121 13.54 4.07 8.75
N GLY A 122 13.89 3.75 9.99
CA GLY A 122 13.53 4.54 11.16
C GLY A 122 14.74 5.15 11.84
N THR A 123 14.46 5.94 12.88
CA THR A 123 15.45 6.34 13.88
C THR A 123 16.02 5.11 14.61
N ASP A 124 17.13 5.29 15.32
CA ASP A 124 17.83 4.22 16.05
C ASP A 124 18.24 3.01 15.19
N LYS A 125 18.53 3.22 13.90
CA LYS A 125 18.91 2.16 12.96
C LYS A 125 17.79 1.17 12.64
N GLN A 126 16.54 1.48 12.98
CA GLN A 126 15.42 0.62 12.62
C GLN A 126 15.34 0.42 11.10
N LYS A 127 15.12 -0.82 10.68
CA LYS A 127 14.93 -1.16 9.26
C LYS A 127 13.85 -2.23 9.11
N LEU A 128 12.73 -1.83 8.53
CA LEU A 128 11.53 -2.64 8.36
C LEU A 128 11.36 -2.97 6.87
N ALA A 129 11.22 -4.25 6.55
CA ALA A 129 10.85 -4.69 5.20
C ALA A 129 9.60 -5.56 5.28
N GLY A 130 8.62 -5.31 4.42
CA GLY A 130 7.37 -6.03 4.50
C GLY A 130 6.30 -5.52 3.55
N GLY A 131 5.06 -5.72 3.93
CA GLY A 131 3.93 -5.36 3.10
C GLY A 131 2.61 -5.66 3.78
N GLY A 132 1.52 -5.49 3.04
CA GLY A 132 0.20 -5.70 3.60
C GLY A 132 -0.91 -5.73 2.57
N VAL A 133 -2.11 -5.89 3.10
CA VAL A 133 -3.36 -5.86 2.37
C VAL A 133 -4.13 -4.63 2.81
N HIS A 134 -4.67 -3.90 1.85
CA HIS A 134 -5.40 -2.68 2.10
C HIS A 134 -6.69 -2.63 1.29
N VAL A 135 -7.69 -1.96 1.84
CA VAL A 135 -8.97 -1.69 1.21
C VAL A 135 -9.18 -0.18 1.18
N ASP A 136 -9.17 0.41 -0.02
CA ASP A 136 -9.65 1.77 -0.25
C ASP A 136 -11.17 1.73 -0.31
N LEU A 137 -11.87 2.59 0.44
CA LEU A 137 -13.32 2.67 0.55
C LEU A 137 -13.78 4.08 0.18
N LEU A 138 -14.72 4.16 -0.77
CA LEU A 138 -15.40 5.40 -1.18
C LEU A 138 -14.45 6.58 -1.48
N ASN A 139 -13.23 6.27 -1.91
CA ASN A 139 -12.15 7.15 -2.31
C ASN A 139 -11.70 8.11 -1.21
N LYS A 140 -11.99 7.74 0.04
CA LYS A 140 -11.84 8.58 1.22
C LYS A 140 -11.12 7.84 2.33
N LEU A 141 -11.49 6.59 2.59
CA LEU A 141 -10.97 5.82 3.71
C LEU A 141 -10.08 4.70 3.20
N VAL A 142 -9.04 4.38 3.97
CA VAL A 142 -8.15 3.25 3.71
C VAL A 142 -8.10 2.41 4.98
N LEU A 143 -8.42 1.13 4.88
CA LEU A 143 -8.21 0.17 5.95
C LEU A 143 -7.06 -0.74 5.57
N GLY A 144 -6.19 -1.11 6.50
CA GLY A 144 -5.01 -1.92 6.19
C GLY A 144 -4.60 -2.86 7.30
N LEU A 145 -4.02 -3.98 6.89
CA LEU A 145 -3.27 -4.90 7.73
C LEU A 145 -1.89 -5.09 7.12
N THR A 146 -0.84 -4.83 7.89
CA THR A 146 0.54 -4.94 7.43
C THR A 146 1.36 -5.82 8.37
N ALA A 147 2.35 -6.48 7.78
CA ALA A 147 3.39 -7.21 8.49
C ALA A 147 4.75 -6.76 7.97
N HIS A 148 5.61 -6.29 8.86
CA HIS A 148 6.98 -5.91 8.53
C HIS A 148 7.97 -6.67 9.41
N ARG A 149 9.05 -7.14 8.79
CA ARG A 149 10.20 -7.70 9.49
C ARG A 149 11.16 -6.58 9.81
N ASP A 150 11.40 -6.34 11.10
CA ASP A 150 12.54 -5.55 11.54
C ASP A 150 13.78 -6.44 11.52
N TYR A 151 14.65 -6.20 10.55
CA TYR A 151 15.84 -7.02 10.37
C TYR A 151 17.07 -6.46 11.10
N GLU A 152 16.98 -5.27 11.70
CA GLU A 152 17.99 -4.78 12.64
C GLU A 152 17.75 -5.40 14.03
N TYR A 153 16.50 -5.40 14.49
CA TYR A 153 16.13 -5.88 15.84
C TYR A 153 15.58 -7.31 15.87
N ASN A 154 15.47 -7.96 14.72
CA ASN A 154 14.98 -9.33 14.58
C ASN A 154 13.54 -9.52 15.14
N THR A 155 12.70 -8.48 15.06
CA THR A 155 11.30 -8.47 15.50
C THR A 155 10.33 -8.38 14.32
N TRP A 156 9.06 -8.63 14.57
CA TRP A 156 7.96 -8.50 13.62
C TRP A 156 7.02 -7.41 14.08
N TRP A 157 6.62 -6.58 13.14
CA TRP A 157 5.66 -5.50 13.32
C TRP A 157 4.37 -5.92 12.65
N LEU A 158 3.33 -6.18 13.44
CA LEU A 158 1.99 -6.49 12.94
C LEU A 158 1.10 -5.28 13.21
N GLN A 159 0.63 -4.63 12.16
CA GLN A 159 -0.07 -3.35 12.31
C GLN A 159 -1.41 -3.33 11.58
N THR A 160 -2.38 -2.69 12.22
CA THR A 160 -3.61 -2.23 11.62
C THR A 160 -3.44 -0.77 11.22
N ALA A 161 -4.14 -0.36 10.16
CA ALA A 161 -4.11 1.03 9.69
C ALA A 161 -5.50 1.55 9.33
N LEU A 162 -5.74 2.81 9.72
CA LEU A 162 -6.85 3.63 9.27
C LEU A 162 -6.29 4.87 8.59
N GLY A 163 -6.53 5.01 7.29
CA GLY A 163 -6.11 6.12 6.48
C GLY A 163 -7.28 6.95 5.97
N ILE A 164 -7.00 8.23 5.73
CA ILE A 164 -7.87 9.15 5.03
C ILE A 164 -7.13 9.72 3.82
N ARG A 165 -7.81 9.83 2.68
CA ARG A 165 -7.30 10.53 1.51
C ARG A 165 -7.39 12.03 1.75
N ILE A 166 -6.24 12.72 1.74
CA ILE A 166 -6.15 14.17 1.96
C ILE A 166 -5.85 14.96 0.67
N SER A 167 -5.43 14.27 -0.39
CA SER A 167 -5.33 14.88 -1.74
C SER A 167 -6.70 15.24 -2.32
N LYS A 168 -6.78 16.37 -3.06
CA LYS A 168 -8.00 16.78 -3.75
C LYS A 168 -8.46 15.70 -4.74
N ILE A 169 -9.73 15.31 -4.63
CA ILE A 169 -10.39 14.45 -5.61
C ILE A 169 -10.77 15.33 -6.80
N LYS A 170 -10.24 15.03 -7.99
CA LYS A 170 -10.61 15.74 -9.21
C LYS A 170 -12.08 15.41 -9.51
N LYS A 171 -12.98 16.39 -9.36
CA LYS A 171 -14.38 16.23 -9.76
C LYS A 171 -14.43 16.01 -11.27
N THR A 172 -14.99 14.90 -11.71
CA THR A 172 -15.39 14.71 -13.10
C THR A 172 -16.50 15.74 -13.37
N ARG A 173 -16.31 16.65 -14.33
CA ARG A 173 -17.39 17.54 -14.77
C ARG A 173 -18.54 16.68 -15.26
N GLU A 174 -19.74 16.86 -14.70
CA GLU A 174 -20.93 16.22 -15.25
C GLU A 174 -21.28 16.90 -16.58
N PRO A 175 -21.59 16.13 -17.64
CA PRO A 175 -21.84 16.68 -18.98
C PRO A 175 -23.12 17.53 -19.09
N PHE A 176 -23.93 17.64 -18.03
CA PHE A 176 -25.25 18.28 -18.06
C PHE A 176 -25.36 19.57 -17.24
N ASN A 177 -24.28 20.06 -16.64
CA ASN A 177 -24.24 21.37 -16.00
C ASN A 177 -23.26 22.28 -16.77
N GLU A 178 -23.77 22.93 -17.82
CA GLU A 178 -23.23 24.18 -18.36
C GLU A 178 -23.93 25.38 -17.71
#